data_AF-A0AA35VZK0-F1
#
_entry.id   AF-A0AA35VZK0-F1
#
_cell.length_a   1.000
_cell.length_b   1.000
_cell.length_c   1.000
_cell.angle_alpha   90.00
_cell.angle_beta   90.00
_cell.angle_gamma   90.00
#
_symmetry.space_group_name_H-M   'P 1'
#
loop_
_entity.id
_entity.type
_entity.pdbx_description
1 polymer ?
#
loop_
_entity_poly.entity_id
_entity_poly.type
_entity_poly.pdbx_seq_one_letter_code
_entity_poly.pdbx_strand_id
1 'polypeptide(L)'
;MISLDFQFFNCLYLSPPTYGGGSIMPGCSIEDCMKQFFVAERLENYFCTHCWHTSAMKYLSLLNKNETDIEKLQNCSKQDTCGCRNIQSLKSLPWSNNYSHTFKQLHIARSPKILCLNLQRASINAFGESVKLQGHITFPLSLNMSRFQNGGVEIKHMEQNQQPIRYSHIFKLQNDSYPLCNVYKQGKESNLTERSTDYVETIDTELEIQEEQSHETLKSTPNGDHTYNLVSVVEHFGSTGEPCDVYWVGVSDSHVCRVSEEDVLGSRASLLFYERVLES
;
A
#
# COMPACT_ATOMS: atom_id res chain seq x y z
N MET A 1 7.13 14.99 -7.66
CA MET A 1 6.95 15.52 -6.29
C MET A 1 6.43 14.39 -5.43
N ILE A 2 7.04 14.15 -4.27
CA ILE A 2 6.53 13.19 -3.28
C ILE A 2 5.81 14.01 -2.21
N SER A 3 4.57 13.67 -1.90
CA SER A 3 3.85 14.21 -0.74
C SER A 3 3.89 13.17 0.37
N LEU A 4 4.24 13.59 1.58
CA LEU A 4 4.22 12.74 2.77
C LEU A 4 3.10 13.21 3.69
N ASP A 5 2.31 12.26 4.18
CA ASP A 5 1.28 12.46 5.19
C ASP A 5 1.53 11.47 6.34
N PHE A 6 1.32 11.90 7.58
CA PHE A 6 1.65 11.13 8.77
C PHE A 6 0.40 10.87 9.60
N GLN A 7 -0.11 9.64 9.50
CA GLN A 7 -1.33 9.22 10.19
C GLN A 7 -1.01 8.31 11.36
N PHE A 8 -1.61 8.58 12.52
CA PHE A 8 -1.51 7.72 13.71
C PHE A 8 -2.41 6.48 13.54
N PHE A 9 -1.89 5.31 13.90
CA PHE A 9 -2.65 4.06 13.93
C PHE A 9 -2.52 3.37 15.30
N ASN A 10 -3.63 2.79 15.78
CA ASN A 10 -3.65 1.89 16.95
C ASN A 10 -3.70 0.41 16.53
N CYS A 11 -4.08 0.15 15.28
CA CYS A 11 -4.26 -1.19 14.70
C CYS A 11 -4.11 -1.08 13.18
N LEU A 12 -3.49 -2.07 12.55
CA LEU A 12 -3.49 -2.23 11.09
C LEU A 12 -4.67 -3.11 10.68
N TYR A 13 -5.48 -2.65 9.74
CA TYR A 13 -6.64 -3.38 9.22
C TYR A 13 -6.24 -4.05 7.90
N LEU A 14 -6.06 -5.36 7.95
CA LEU A 14 -5.51 -6.17 6.87
C LEU A 14 -6.62 -6.99 6.21
N SER A 15 -6.89 -6.70 4.93
CA SER A 15 -7.77 -7.50 4.08
C SER A 15 -7.05 -8.77 3.58
N PRO A 16 -7.53 -9.98 3.88
CA PRO A 16 -6.92 -11.20 3.35
C PRO A 16 -7.20 -11.37 1.85
N PRO A 17 -6.23 -11.83 1.04
CA PRO A 17 -6.48 -12.28 -0.33
C PRO A 17 -7.59 -13.34 -0.40
N THR A 18 -8.57 -13.16 -1.29
CA THR A 18 -9.68 -14.10 -1.52
C THR A 18 -9.75 -14.56 -2.97
N TYR A 19 -10.18 -15.80 -3.22
CA TYR A 19 -10.31 -16.37 -4.57
C TYR A 19 -11.77 -16.54 -5.06
N GLY A 20 -12.74 -16.01 -4.30
CA GLY A 20 -14.17 -16.06 -4.60
C GLY A 20 -14.99 -16.70 -3.47
N GLY A 21 -16.32 -16.56 -3.53
CA GLY A 21 -17.27 -17.23 -2.62
C GLY A 21 -17.15 -16.90 -1.13
N GLY A 22 -16.36 -15.89 -0.75
CA GLY A 22 -16.01 -15.63 0.66
C GLY A 22 -14.86 -16.49 1.20
N SER A 23 -14.12 -17.22 0.35
CA SER A 23 -12.96 -18.02 0.74
C SER A 23 -11.64 -17.26 0.58
N ILE A 24 -10.83 -17.30 1.63
CA ILE A 24 -9.45 -16.82 1.67
C ILE A 24 -8.56 -17.74 0.85
N MET A 25 -7.55 -17.19 0.18
CA MET A 25 -6.61 -17.94 -0.65
C MET A 25 -5.90 -19.05 0.16
N PRO A 26 -5.91 -20.32 -0.30
CA PRO A 26 -5.18 -21.40 0.39
C PRO A 26 -3.69 -21.09 0.50
N GLY A 27 -3.12 -21.26 1.70
CA GLY A 27 -1.71 -20.92 1.97
C GLY A 27 -1.44 -19.42 2.20
N CYS A 28 -2.47 -18.57 2.28
CA CYS A 28 -2.32 -17.16 2.61
C CYS A 28 -1.60 -16.95 3.95
N SER A 29 -0.56 -16.12 3.94
CA SER A 29 0.18 -15.69 5.14
C SER A 29 -0.20 -14.27 5.60
N ILE A 30 0.14 -13.92 6.83
CA ILE A 30 0.07 -12.55 7.34
C ILE A 30 0.99 -11.63 6.55
N GLU A 31 2.15 -12.13 6.09
CA GLU A 31 3.07 -11.42 5.20
C GLU A 31 2.41 -11.09 3.85
N ASP A 32 1.55 -11.96 3.30
CA ASP A 32 0.79 -11.65 2.07
C ASP A 32 -0.27 -10.57 2.31
N CYS A 33 -0.97 -10.63 3.44
CA CYS A 33 -1.91 -9.60 3.86
C CYS A 33 -1.20 -8.24 4.03
N MET A 34 0.02 -8.23 4.57
CA MET A 34 0.85 -7.04 4.69
C MET A 34 1.41 -6.55 3.35
N LYS A 35 1.90 -7.45 2.47
CA LYS A 35 2.32 -7.08 1.09
C LYS A 35 1.19 -6.37 0.35
N GLN A 36 -0.06 -6.85 0.50
CA GLN A 36 -1.23 -6.21 -0.09
C GLN A 36 -1.57 -4.86 0.57
N PHE A 37 -1.42 -4.72 1.89
CA PHE A 37 -1.68 -3.47 2.61
C PHE A 37 -0.65 -2.36 2.33
N PHE A 38 0.63 -2.72 2.14
CA PHE A 38 1.74 -1.80 1.86
C PHE A 38 2.09 -1.70 0.36
N VAL A 39 1.23 -2.22 -0.54
CA VAL A 39 1.43 -2.08 -2.00
C VAL A 39 1.26 -0.62 -2.44
N ALA A 40 1.96 -0.24 -3.51
CA ALA A 40 1.72 1.04 -4.17
C ALA A 40 0.48 0.95 -5.06
N GLU A 41 -0.64 1.55 -4.63
CA GLU A 41 -1.86 1.65 -5.44
C GLU A 41 -1.78 2.86 -6.38
N ARG A 42 -2.22 2.70 -7.64
CA ARG A 42 -2.38 3.82 -8.57
C ARG A 42 -3.65 4.58 -8.20
N LEU A 43 -3.54 5.88 -7.96
CA LEU A 43 -4.74 6.70 -7.78
C LEU A 43 -5.36 7.04 -9.15
N GLU A 44 -6.63 6.70 -9.31
CA GLU A 44 -7.44 7.22 -10.41
C GLU A 44 -7.85 8.66 -10.16
N ASN A 45 -8.22 9.37 -11.22
CA ASN A 45 -8.74 10.75 -11.20
C ASN A 45 -7.85 11.83 -10.57
N TYR A 46 -6.64 11.49 -10.13
CA TYR A 46 -5.63 12.47 -9.71
C TYR A 46 -5.31 13.45 -10.85
N PHE A 47 -5.17 14.73 -10.50
CA PHE A 47 -4.79 15.78 -11.42
C PHE A 47 -3.49 16.45 -10.97
N CYS A 48 -2.49 16.46 -11.84
CA CYS A 48 -1.21 17.11 -11.61
C CYS A 48 -1.09 18.35 -12.50
N THR A 49 -1.14 19.54 -11.89
CA THR A 49 -1.01 20.82 -12.60
C THR A 49 0.27 20.90 -13.41
N HIS A 50 1.39 20.40 -12.89
CA HIS A 50 2.67 20.33 -13.61
C HIS A 50 2.58 19.45 -14.87
N CYS A 51 2.01 18.24 -14.77
CA CYS A 51 1.86 17.35 -15.93
C CYS A 51 0.99 17.96 -17.02
N TRP A 52 -0.12 18.62 -16.64
CA TRP A 52 -0.97 19.31 -17.61
C TRP A 52 -0.22 20.46 -18.31
N HIS A 53 0.59 21.26 -17.59
CA HIS A 53 1.39 22.32 -18.23
C HIS A 53 2.36 21.74 -19.26
N THR A 54 3.01 20.61 -18.96
CA THR A 54 3.89 19.92 -19.91
C THR A 54 3.13 19.44 -21.16
N SER A 55 1.93 18.89 -21.00
CA SER A 55 1.06 18.51 -22.14
C SER A 55 0.57 19.73 -22.93
N ALA A 56 0.22 20.83 -22.25
CA ALA A 56 -0.24 22.07 -22.87
C ALA A 56 0.84 22.76 -23.72
N MET A 57 2.09 22.82 -23.21
CA MET A 57 3.22 23.34 -23.99
C MET A 57 3.47 22.48 -25.24
N LYS A 58 3.52 21.15 -25.09
CA LYS A 58 3.66 20.22 -26.23
C LYS A 58 2.55 20.39 -27.27
N TYR A 59 1.31 20.60 -26.84
CA TYR A 59 0.17 20.83 -27.72
C TYR A 59 0.29 22.13 -28.53
N LEU A 60 0.71 23.23 -27.91
CA LEU A 60 0.94 24.51 -28.60
C LEU A 60 2.11 24.43 -29.58
N SER A 61 3.21 23.77 -29.20
CA SER A 61 4.34 23.51 -30.10
C SER A 61 3.93 22.71 -31.33
N LEU A 62 3.16 21.62 -31.17
CA LEU A 62 2.66 20.82 -32.30
C LEU A 62 1.71 21.60 -33.25
N LEU A 63 1.06 22.66 -32.75
CA LEU A 63 0.22 23.54 -33.56
C LEU A 63 1.00 24.67 -34.25
N ASN A 64 2.30 24.81 -34.00
CA ASN A 64 3.15 25.94 -34.44
C ASN A 64 2.50 27.32 -34.14
N LYS A 65 1.92 27.49 -32.95
CA LYS A 65 1.11 28.66 -32.59
C LYS A 65 1.35 29.15 -31.16
N ASN A 66 1.21 30.46 -30.99
CA ASN A 66 1.13 31.15 -29.70
C ASN A 66 2.35 30.91 -28.79
N GLU A 67 3.53 31.25 -29.28
CA GLU A 67 4.79 31.30 -28.52
C GLU A 67 4.63 32.04 -27.18
N THR A 68 3.92 33.18 -27.17
CA THR A 68 3.61 33.92 -25.94
C THR A 68 2.71 33.17 -24.94
N ASP A 69 1.94 32.16 -25.35
CA ASP A 69 1.22 31.28 -24.42
C ASP A 69 2.11 30.14 -23.90
N ILE A 70 3.10 29.70 -24.68
CA ILE A 70 4.13 28.76 -24.24
C ILE A 70 4.99 29.43 -23.15
N GLU A 71 5.44 30.67 -23.37
CA GLU A 71 6.17 31.46 -22.35
C GLU A 71 5.38 31.61 -21.05
N LYS A 72 4.05 31.87 -21.12
CA LYS A 72 3.18 31.95 -19.93
C LYS A 72 3.11 30.62 -19.17
N LEU A 73 3.09 29.49 -19.86
CA LEU A 73 3.09 28.16 -19.24
C LEU A 73 4.45 27.79 -18.64
N GLN A 74 5.55 28.21 -19.29
CA GLN A 74 6.92 28.03 -18.78
C GLN A 74 7.13 28.83 -17.50
N ASN A 75 6.79 30.12 -17.51
CA ASN A 75 6.92 31.06 -16.41
C ASN A 75 5.83 30.91 -15.32
N CYS A 76 4.86 30.01 -15.52
CA CYS A 76 3.87 29.69 -14.49
C CYS A 76 4.54 28.99 -13.29
N SER A 77 4.16 29.39 -12.07
CA SER A 77 4.56 28.74 -10.82
C SER A 77 3.98 27.32 -10.64
N LYS A 78 3.07 26.89 -11.54
CA LYS A 78 2.46 25.55 -11.63
C LYS A 78 1.79 25.06 -10.32
N GLN A 79 1.44 26.00 -9.45
CA GLN A 79 0.58 25.82 -8.28
C GLN A 79 -0.85 25.47 -8.72
N ASP A 80 -1.57 24.65 -7.95
CA ASP A 80 -2.87 24.09 -8.35
C ASP A 80 -4.01 25.11 -8.49
N THR A 81 -3.77 26.37 -8.08
CA THR A 81 -4.69 27.50 -8.22
C THR A 81 -4.43 28.38 -9.44
N CYS A 82 -3.48 28.03 -10.32
CA CYS A 82 -3.06 28.90 -11.42
C CYS A 82 -4.12 29.09 -12.52
N GLY A 83 -4.14 30.28 -13.14
CA GLY A 83 -5.15 30.67 -14.13
C GLY A 83 -4.98 30.07 -15.53
N CYS A 84 -3.93 29.26 -15.77
CA CYS A 84 -3.53 28.81 -17.11
C CYS A 84 -4.58 27.94 -17.84
N ARG A 85 -5.55 27.36 -17.11
CA ARG A 85 -6.72 26.68 -17.70
C ARG A 85 -7.60 27.58 -18.56
N ASN A 86 -7.53 28.90 -18.37
CA ASN A 86 -8.35 29.89 -19.07
C ASN A 86 -7.69 30.38 -20.39
N ILE A 87 -6.52 29.86 -20.76
CA ILE A 87 -5.80 30.28 -21.98
C ILE A 87 -6.60 29.88 -23.23
N GLN A 88 -6.99 30.88 -24.03
CA GLN A 88 -7.91 30.73 -25.17
C GLN A 88 -7.42 29.72 -26.22
N SER A 89 -6.11 29.65 -26.44
CA SER A 89 -5.46 28.75 -27.41
C SER A 89 -5.49 27.27 -27.01
N LEU A 90 -5.83 26.97 -25.74
CA LEU A 90 -5.92 25.63 -25.18
C LEU A 90 -7.37 25.12 -25.06
N LYS A 91 -8.36 25.86 -25.57
CA LYS A 91 -9.79 25.47 -25.52
C LYS A 91 -10.10 24.09 -26.12
N SER A 92 -9.29 23.62 -27.05
CA SER A 92 -9.40 22.32 -27.71
C SER A 92 -8.56 21.22 -27.04
N LEU A 93 -7.75 21.54 -26.03
CA LEU A 93 -7.02 20.56 -25.22
C LEU A 93 -7.86 20.19 -23.99
N PRO A 94 -8.36 18.94 -23.87
CA PRO A 94 -9.13 18.55 -22.70
C PRO A 94 -8.30 18.63 -21.42
N TRP A 95 -8.85 19.26 -20.39
CA TRP A 95 -8.30 19.26 -19.02
C TRP A 95 -8.53 17.88 -18.37
N SER A 96 -7.82 16.86 -18.88
CA SER A 96 -7.98 15.47 -18.48
C SER A 96 -6.90 15.02 -17.49
N ASN A 97 -7.30 14.12 -16.61
CA ASN A 97 -6.44 13.37 -15.69
C ASN A 97 -5.49 12.38 -16.42
N ASN A 98 -5.73 12.07 -17.70
CA ASN A 98 -4.94 11.11 -18.50
C ASN A 98 -3.44 11.43 -18.57
N TYR A 99 -3.04 12.70 -18.40
CA TYR A 99 -1.64 13.12 -18.36
C TYR A 99 -0.97 12.96 -16.98
N SER A 100 -1.76 12.59 -15.96
CA SER A 100 -1.36 12.55 -14.55
C SER A 100 -1.37 11.11 -14.06
N HIS A 101 -0.21 10.62 -13.66
CA HIS A 101 -0.08 9.33 -12.98
C HIS A 101 0.54 9.59 -11.61
N THR A 102 -0.08 9.04 -10.57
CA THR A 102 0.46 9.04 -9.21
C THR A 102 0.13 7.73 -8.53
N PHE A 103 0.91 7.42 -7.51
CA PHE A 103 0.73 6.26 -6.67
C PHE A 103 0.65 6.69 -5.20
N LYS A 104 -0.20 6.03 -4.44
CA LYS A 104 -0.25 6.10 -2.98
C LYS A 104 0.37 4.82 -2.45
N GLN A 105 1.24 4.92 -1.45
CA GLN A 105 1.79 3.77 -0.75
C GLN A 105 1.82 4.06 0.74
N LEU A 106 1.49 3.06 1.54
CA LEU A 106 1.61 3.13 3.00
C LEU A 106 2.97 2.57 3.44
N HIS A 107 3.52 3.10 4.53
CA HIS A 107 4.75 2.64 5.17
C HIS A 107 4.66 2.87 6.67
N ILE A 108 5.27 2.00 7.47
CA ILE A 108 5.42 2.20 8.92
C ILE A 108 6.51 3.25 9.17
N ALA A 109 6.07 4.48 9.43
CA ALA A 109 6.95 5.61 9.76
C ALA A 109 7.54 5.53 11.19
N ARG A 110 6.81 4.91 12.13
CA ARG A 110 7.28 4.64 13.50
C ARG A 110 6.71 3.31 13.99
N SER A 111 7.58 2.39 14.42
CA SER A 111 7.21 1.11 15.02
C SER A 111 6.65 1.29 16.44
N PRO A 112 5.42 0.82 16.75
CA PRO A 112 4.90 0.84 18.12
C PRO A 112 5.66 -0.15 19.04
N LYS A 113 5.29 -0.19 20.32
CA LYS A 113 5.74 -1.26 21.25
C LYS A 113 4.89 -2.53 21.10
N ILE A 114 3.57 -2.36 21.10
CA ILE A 114 2.60 -3.41 20.76
C ILE A 114 2.03 -3.12 19.39
N LEU A 115 2.18 -4.05 18.46
CA LEU A 115 1.58 -4.03 17.13
C LEU A 115 0.29 -4.86 17.15
N CYS A 116 -0.85 -4.19 16.93
CA CYS A 116 -2.15 -4.83 16.79
C CYS A 116 -2.51 -4.96 15.29
N LEU A 117 -2.86 -6.17 14.87
CA LEU A 117 -3.28 -6.49 13.50
C LEU A 117 -4.71 -7.04 13.53
N ASN A 118 -5.61 -6.44 12.74
CA ASN A 118 -6.98 -6.90 12.55
C ASN A 118 -7.08 -7.58 11.18
N LEU A 119 -7.38 -8.87 11.18
CA LEU A 119 -7.63 -9.65 9.99
C LEU A 119 -9.11 -9.47 9.62
N GLN A 120 -9.39 -8.72 8.55
CA GLN A 120 -10.73 -8.27 8.17
C GLN A 120 -11.57 -9.43 7.59
N ARG A 121 -12.00 -10.35 8.46
CA ARG A 121 -12.78 -11.55 8.14
C ARG A 121 -14.27 -11.29 7.91
N ALA A 122 -14.67 -10.05 7.68
CA ALA A 122 -16.01 -9.68 7.27
C ALA A 122 -15.89 -8.78 6.04
N SER A 123 -16.54 -9.16 4.94
CA SER A 123 -16.60 -8.37 3.70
C SER A 123 -18.04 -8.27 3.20
N ILE A 124 -18.25 -7.43 2.18
CA ILE A 124 -19.55 -7.27 1.52
C ILE A 124 -19.45 -7.94 0.15
N ASN A 125 -20.41 -8.82 -0.18
CA ASN A 125 -20.46 -9.49 -1.47
C ASN A 125 -21.08 -8.61 -2.57
N ALA A 126 -21.10 -9.09 -3.82
CA ALA A 126 -21.65 -8.35 -4.96
C ALA A 126 -23.18 -8.07 -4.87
N PHE A 127 -23.89 -8.69 -3.92
CA PHE A 127 -25.31 -8.45 -3.65
C PHE A 127 -25.54 -7.49 -2.47
N GLY A 128 -24.48 -6.97 -1.85
CA GLY A 128 -24.57 -6.08 -0.69
C GLY A 128 -24.66 -6.79 0.66
N GLU A 129 -24.54 -8.13 0.69
CA GLU A 129 -24.68 -8.93 1.90
C GLU A 129 -23.33 -9.05 2.64
N SER A 130 -23.35 -9.01 3.97
CA SER A 130 -22.18 -9.24 4.81
C SER A 130 -21.82 -10.73 4.87
N VAL A 131 -20.62 -11.10 4.41
CA VAL A 131 -20.12 -12.49 4.44
C VAL A 131 -18.91 -12.62 5.37
N LYS A 132 -18.87 -13.69 6.18
CA LYS A 132 -17.72 -14.02 7.04
C LYS A 132 -16.70 -14.82 6.23
N LEU A 133 -15.49 -14.30 6.07
CA LEU A 133 -14.45 -14.93 5.27
C LEU A 133 -13.97 -16.26 5.87
N GLN A 134 -13.97 -17.31 5.06
CA GLN A 134 -13.59 -18.67 5.45
C GLN A 134 -12.17 -19.02 5.04
N GLY A 135 -11.51 -19.87 5.84
CA GLY A 135 -10.10 -20.24 5.66
C GLY A 135 -9.22 -19.89 6.87
N HIS A 136 -8.04 -20.50 6.91
CA HIS A 136 -6.93 -20.17 7.80
C HIS A 136 -6.08 -19.03 7.19
N ILE A 137 -5.27 -18.37 8.01
CA ILE A 137 -4.22 -17.45 7.57
C ILE A 137 -3.01 -17.80 8.42
N THR A 138 -1.87 -18.12 7.81
CA THR A 138 -0.66 -18.46 8.54
C THR A 138 -0.01 -17.20 9.09
N PHE A 139 0.35 -17.20 10.38
CA PHE A 139 1.11 -16.13 11.03
C PHE A 139 2.23 -16.75 11.87
N PRO A 140 3.42 -16.14 11.96
CA PRO A 140 4.54 -16.69 12.71
C PRO A 140 4.50 -16.27 14.18
N LEU A 141 5.19 -17.01 15.04
CA LEU A 141 5.54 -16.52 16.39
C LEU A 141 6.41 -15.25 16.35
N SER A 142 7.31 -15.13 15.37
CA SER A 142 8.24 -14.00 15.26
C SER A 142 8.07 -13.31 13.90
N LEU A 143 7.73 -12.03 13.92
CA LEU A 143 7.30 -11.23 12.78
C LEU A 143 8.25 -10.05 12.58
N ASN A 144 8.97 -10.00 11.45
CA ASN A 144 9.92 -8.93 11.15
C ASN A 144 9.30 -7.86 10.24
N MET A 145 9.13 -6.64 10.77
CA MET A 145 8.45 -5.53 10.11
C MET A 145 9.37 -4.62 9.27
N SER A 146 10.68 -4.89 9.21
CA SER A 146 11.66 -4.00 8.54
C SER A 146 11.31 -3.71 7.07
N ARG A 147 10.76 -4.70 6.36
CA ARG A 147 10.36 -4.63 4.94
C ARG A 147 9.18 -3.70 4.65
N PHE A 148 8.48 -3.23 5.69
CA PHE A 148 7.29 -2.38 5.59
C PHE A 148 7.52 -0.96 6.12
N GLN A 149 8.77 -0.57 6.31
CA GLN A 149 9.16 0.76 6.78
C GLN A 149 9.73 1.64 5.66
N ASN A 150 9.64 2.96 5.85
CA ASN A 150 10.17 3.95 4.93
C ASN A 150 11.70 4.10 5.10
N GLY A 151 12.48 3.21 4.50
CA GLY A 151 13.94 3.10 4.65
C GLY A 151 14.78 4.20 3.98
N GLY A 152 14.42 5.48 4.11
CA GLY A 152 15.18 6.57 3.47
C GLY A 152 14.75 8.02 3.70
N VAL A 153 13.89 8.35 4.67
CA VAL A 153 13.53 9.76 4.95
C VAL A 153 13.70 10.08 6.44
N GLU A 154 14.60 11.03 6.75
CA GLU A 154 14.76 11.57 8.11
C GLU A 154 13.48 12.28 8.57
N ILE A 155 12.69 11.64 9.44
CA ILE A 155 11.52 12.26 10.07
C ILE A 155 11.99 13.17 11.20
N LYS A 156 12.41 14.40 10.85
CA LYS A 156 12.73 15.46 11.82
C LYS A 156 11.52 15.71 12.73
N HIS A 157 11.78 15.80 14.03
CA HIS A 157 10.76 15.57 15.06
C HIS A 157 9.79 16.74 15.24
N MET A 158 8.78 16.84 14.36
CA MET A 158 7.64 17.74 14.58
C MET A 158 6.64 17.11 15.55
N GLU A 159 6.69 17.54 16.81
CA GLU A 159 5.59 17.33 17.75
C GLU A 159 4.42 18.25 17.38
N GLN A 160 3.38 17.69 16.76
CA GLN A 160 2.07 18.32 16.69
C GLN A 160 1.06 17.51 17.48
N ASN A 161 0.42 18.17 18.44
CA ASN A 161 -0.69 17.61 19.22
C ASN A 161 -1.94 17.44 18.35
N GLN A 162 -1.95 16.39 17.53
CA GLN A 162 -3.12 15.98 16.75
C GLN A 162 -3.83 14.83 17.48
N GLN A 163 -5.13 14.95 17.69
CA GLN A 163 -5.91 13.95 18.42
C GLN A 163 -6.16 12.69 17.57
N PRO A 164 -6.28 11.49 18.19
CA PRO A 164 -6.51 10.25 17.45
C PRO A 164 -7.83 10.31 16.67
N ILE A 165 -7.74 10.07 15.35
CA ILE A 165 -8.88 10.06 14.44
C ILE A 165 -9.84 8.93 14.82
N ARG A 166 -11.14 9.23 14.92
CA ARG A 166 -12.16 8.22 15.29
C ARG A 166 -12.27 7.10 14.25
N TYR A 167 -12.57 5.90 14.75
CA TYR A 167 -12.78 4.64 14.01
C TYR A 167 -13.72 4.72 12.78
N SER A 168 -14.54 5.76 12.65
CA SER A 168 -15.50 5.95 11.56
C SER A 168 -14.91 6.33 10.20
N HIS A 169 -13.61 6.66 10.09
CA HIS A 169 -13.00 7.08 8.82
C HIS A 169 -12.28 5.97 8.04
N ILE A 170 -11.76 4.92 8.71
CA ILE A 170 -10.99 3.86 8.03
C ILE A 170 -11.88 3.07 7.04
N PHE A 171 -13.14 2.80 7.41
CA PHE A 171 -14.14 2.14 6.56
C PHE A 171 -14.44 2.83 5.22
N LYS A 172 -14.02 4.09 5.02
CA LYS A 172 -14.19 4.80 3.74
C LYS A 172 -12.97 4.74 2.82
N LEU A 173 -11.82 4.33 3.32
CA LEU A 173 -10.56 4.32 2.54
C LEU A 173 -10.29 3.00 1.81
N GLN A 174 -11.10 1.96 2.05
CA GLN A 174 -10.91 0.62 1.48
C GLN A 174 -12.00 0.20 0.46
N ASN A 175 -13.03 1.03 0.23
CA ASN A 175 -14.16 0.67 -0.65
C ASN A 175 -14.00 1.07 -2.12
N ASP A 176 -13.09 2.02 -2.44
CA ASP A 176 -13.03 2.67 -3.76
C ASP A 176 -12.00 2.03 -4.71
N SER A 177 -11.56 0.79 -4.46
CA SER A 177 -10.60 0.08 -5.31
C SER A 177 -10.99 -1.40 -5.50
N TYR A 178 -11.84 -1.65 -6.49
CA TYR A 178 -12.07 -2.99 -7.05
C TYR A 178 -11.18 -3.17 -8.30
N PRO A 179 -10.01 -3.85 -8.22
CA PRO A 179 -9.28 -4.24 -9.40
C PRO A 179 -10.05 -5.32 -10.16
N LEU A 180 -10.82 -4.92 -11.17
CA LEU A 180 -11.61 -5.79 -12.05
C LEU A 180 -10.68 -6.62 -12.96
N CYS A 181 -10.01 -7.62 -12.38
CA CYS A 181 -8.94 -8.34 -13.05
C CYS A 181 -9.46 -9.39 -14.05
N ASN A 182 -9.58 -8.94 -15.31
CA ASN A 182 -9.54 -9.70 -16.56
C ASN A 182 -10.58 -10.82 -16.78
N VAL A 183 -11.40 -10.61 -17.80
CA VAL A 183 -12.28 -11.61 -18.42
C VAL A 183 -11.49 -12.83 -18.89
N TYR A 184 -11.88 -14.02 -18.41
CA TYR A 184 -11.50 -15.30 -19.03
C TYR A 184 -12.04 -15.37 -20.47
N LYS A 185 -11.22 -15.02 -21.46
CA LYS A 185 -11.51 -15.34 -22.87
C LYS A 185 -11.24 -16.82 -23.10
N GLN A 186 -12.27 -17.65 -22.91
CA GLN A 186 -12.26 -19.04 -23.31
C GLN A 186 -12.04 -19.13 -24.84
N GLY A 187 -11.04 -19.91 -25.25
CA GLY A 187 -10.59 -19.93 -26.64
C GLY A 187 -11.59 -20.56 -27.61
N LYS A 188 -11.67 -19.99 -28.82
CA LYS A 188 -12.06 -20.70 -30.04
C LYS A 188 -11.13 -20.29 -31.16
N GLU A 189 -10.69 -21.29 -31.93
CA GLU A 189 -9.85 -21.10 -33.10
C GLU A 189 -10.68 -20.59 -34.27
N SER A 190 -10.18 -19.58 -34.98
CA SER A 190 -10.54 -19.31 -36.37
C SER A 190 -9.40 -18.54 -37.03
N ASN A 191 -8.79 -19.14 -38.05
CA ASN A 191 -7.67 -18.54 -38.78
C ASN A 191 -8.07 -17.21 -39.43
N LEU A 192 -7.20 -16.20 -39.36
CA LEU A 192 -7.00 -15.24 -40.44
C LEU A 192 -5.61 -14.63 -40.31
N THR A 193 -4.84 -14.68 -41.39
CA THR A 193 -3.52 -14.05 -41.50
C THR A 193 -3.64 -12.55 -41.68
N GLU A 194 -2.74 -11.78 -41.07
CA GLU A 194 -2.04 -10.75 -41.82
C GLU A 194 -0.66 -10.41 -41.23
N ARG A 195 0.19 -9.76 -42.04
CA ARG A 195 1.63 -9.64 -41.83
C ARG A 195 2.02 -8.17 -41.72
N SER A 196 2.81 -7.82 -40.71
CA SER A 196 3.60 -6.58 -40.68
C SER A 196 4.90 -6.85 -39.91
N THR A 197 5.95 -6.13 -40.29
CA THR A 197 7.36 -6.44 -39.98
C THR A 197 8.03 -5.31 -39.21
N ASP A 198 9.32 -5.51 -38.93
CA ASP A 198 10.32 -4.50 -38.54
C ASP A 198 10.29 -4.11 -37.04
N TYR A 199 11.36 -4.35 -36.26
CA TYR A 199 12.72 -3.74 -36.29
C TYR A 199 12.62 -2.22 -35.96
N VAL A 200 13.45 -1.61 -35.11
CA VAL A 200 14.91 -1.75 -34.90
C VAL A 200 15.33 -1.44 -33.43
N GLU A 201 16.45 -2.04 -32.99
CA GLU A 201 17.39 -1.74 -31.87
C GLU A 201 16.94 -1.16 -30.51
N THR A 202 17.35 -1.87 -29.45
CA THR A 202 17.87 -1.28 -28.21
C THR A 202 19.25 -0.66 -28.45
N ILE A 203 19.48 0.55 -27.96
CA ILE A 203 20.81 1.15 -27.87
C ILE A 203 21.12 1.40 -26.39
N ASP A 204 22.09 0.65 -25.86
CA ASP A 204 22.72 0.97 -24.58
C ASP A 204 23.64 2.19 -24.76
N THR A 205 23.72 3.05 -23.74
CA THR A 205 24.73 4.12 -23.69
C THR A 205 25.10 4.39 -22.25
N GLU A 206 26.22 3.82 -21.81
CA GLU A 206 26.88 4.19 -20.57
C GLU A 206 27.40 5.63 -20.69
N LEU A 207 27.15 6.46 -19.68
CA LEU A 207 27.82 7.75 -19.50
C LEU A 207 28.20 7.90 -18.03
N GLU A 208 29.48 7.68 -17.75
CA GLU A 208 30.09 8.06 -16.48
C GLU A 208 30.12 9.59 -16.36
N ILE A 209 29.72 10.12 -15.21
CA ILE A 209 30.10 11.48 -14.78
C ILE A 209 30.64 11.38 -13.36
N GLN A 210 31.91 11.72 -13.21
CA GLN A 210 32.58 11.83 -11.91
C GLN A 210 32.45 13.27 -11.40
N GLU A 211 31.86 13.45 -10.22
CA GLU A 211 32.07 14.64 -9.40
C GLU A 211 32.42 14.20 -7.98
N GLU A 212 33.68 14.41 -7.58
CA GLU A 212 34.14 14.21 -6.20
C GLU A 212 34.17 15.52 -5.41
N GLN A 213 34.14 15.34 -4.08
CA GLN A 213 34.43 16.30 -2.99
C GLN A 213 33.23 17.06 -2.38
N SER A 214 33.13 17.18 -1.05
CA SER A 214 33.69 16.35 0.04
C SER A 214 33.01 16.74 1.37
N HIS A 215 32.95 15.81 2.33
CA HIS A 215 32.50 15.99 3.73
C HIS A 215 31.01 16.42 3.93
N GLU A 216 30.27 15.90 4.92
CA GLU A 216 30.57 14.91 5.96
C GLU A 216 29.59 13.73 5.92
N THR A 217 30.10 12.49 5.85
CA THR A 217 29.27 11.29 5.94
C THR A 217 28.91 11.00 7.40
N LEU A 218 27.84 11.60 7.91
CA LEU A 218 27.26 11.16 9.18
C LEU A 218 26.72 9.74 8.98
N LYS A 219 27.29 8.78 9.72
CA LYS A 219 27.01 7.35 9.54
C LYS A 219 25.52 7.06 9.77
N SER A 220 24.89 6.35 8.84
CA SER A 220 23.61 5.72 9.08
C SER A 220 23.75 4.76 10.28
N THR A 221 23.08 5.08 11.38
CA THR A 221 22.80 4.08 12.41
C THR A 221 22.02 2.94 11.77
N PRO A 222 22.34 1.67 12.09
CA PRO A 222 21.57 0.55 11.56
C PRO A 222 20.09 0.74 11.93
N ASN A 223 19.21 0.42 10.99
CA ASN A 223 17.78 0.37 11.27
C ASN A 223 17.58 -0.75 12.30
N GLY A 224 17.35 -0.39 13.57
CA GLY A 224 17.42 -1.32 14.71
C GLY A 224 16.41 -2.45 14.60
N ASP A 225 16.52 -3.50 15.42
CA ASP A 225 15.65 -4.65 15.19
C ASP A 225 14.15 -4.29 15.26
N HIS A 226 13.43 -4.80 14.27
CA HIS A 226 12.01 -4.59 14.03
C HIS A 226 11.26 -5.92 13.97
N THR A 227 11.84 -6.93 14.59
CA THR A 227 11.21 -8.18 14.98
C THR A 227 10.27 -7.95 16.17
N TYR A 228 9.12 -8.62 16.12
CA TYR A 228 8.14 -8.68 17.20
C TYR A 228 7.79 -10.13 17.47
N ASN A 229 7.52 -10.47 18.73
CA ASN A 229 7.04 -11.78 19.13
C ASN A 229 5.53 -11.74 19.36
N LEU A 230 4.81 -12.79 18.94
CA LEU A 230 3.39 -12.95 19.14
C LEU A 230 3.11 -13.11 20.64
N VAL A 231 2.18 -12.30 21.17
CA VAL A 231 1.80 -12.32 22.60
C VAL A 231 0.32 -12.60 22.84
N SER A 232 -0.55 -12.43 21.84
CA SER A 232 -1.96 -12.83 21.95
C SER A 232 -2.59 -13.05 20.56
N VAL A 233 -3.46 -14.05 20.48
CA VAL A 233 -4.32 -14.33 19.33
C VAL A 233 -5.78 -14.33 19.79
N VAL A 234 -6.68 -13.70 19.02
CA VAL A 234 -8.12 -13.72 19.31
C VAL A 234 -8.84 -14.58 18.28
N GLU A 235 -9.33 -15.74 18.73
CA GLU A 235 -10.13 -16.69 17.94
C GLU A 235 -11.48 -17.00 18.61
N HIS A 236 -12.03 -18.21 18.40
CA HIS A 236 -13.42 -18.57 18.65
C HIS A 236 -13.51 -20.08 19.00
N PHE A 237 -13.29 -20.38 20.29
CA PHE A 237 -13.40 -21.69 21.00
C PHE A 237 -12.28 -22.75 20.75
N GLY A 238 -11.78 -23.39 21.84
CA GLY A 238 -10.62 -24.32 21.88
C GLY A 238 -10.95 -25.84 21.76
N SER A 239 -10.25 -26.80 22.37
CA SER A 239 -9.27 -26.85 23.51
C SER A 239 -8.71 -28.31 23.65
N THR A 240 -7.73 -28.79 24.48
CA THR A 240 -7.09 -28.42 25.78
C THR A 240 -5.67 -29.04 25.99
N GLY A 241 -4.77 -28.31 26.67
CA GLY A 241 -3.72 -28.79 27.61
C GLY A 241 -2.34 -29.18 27.04
N GLU A 242 -1.24 -29.24 27.80
CA GLU A 242 -0.97 -28.70 29.17
C GLU A 242 0.47 -28.09 29.29
N PRO A 243 1.57 -28.69 29.83
CA PRO A 243 2.74 -27.94 30.36
C PRO A 243 4.01 -28.04 29.46
N CYS A 244 5.07 -27.22 29.59
CA CYS A 244 5.35 -26.07 30.46
C CYS A 244 6.27 -25.03 29.77
N ASP A 245 7.21 -24.38 30.47
CA ASP A 245 7.96 -23.17 30.04
C ASP A 245 7.02 -22.11 29.43
N VAL A 246 7.39 -21.33 28.41
CA VAL A 246 6.52 -20.27 27.85
C VAL A 246 5.28 -20.91 27.20
N TYR A 247 4.16 -20.94 27.92
CA TYR A 247 2.96 -21.69 27.56
C TYR A 247 1.79 -20.80 27.12
N TRP A 248 1.02 -21.28 26.14
CA TRP A 248 -0.17 -20.61 25.66
C TRP A 248 -1.42 -20.95 26.48
N VAL A 249 -2.36 -20.00 26.54
CA VAL A 249 -3.61 -20.11 27.31
C VAL A 249 -4.80 -19.72 26.45
N GLY A 250 -5.72 -20.65 26.24
CA GLY A 250 -7.04 -20.38 25.68
C GLY A 250 -7.98 -19.82 26.75
N VAL A 251 -8.67 -18.73 26.43
CA VAL A 251 -9.66 -18.09 27.31
C VAL A 251 -10.99 -17.97 26.55
N SER A 252 -12.05 -18.48 27.16
CA SER A 252 -13.39 -18.57 26.59
C SER A 252 -14.44 -18.29 27.67
N ASP A 253 -14.75 -17.01 27.87
CA ASP A 253 -15.56 -16.48 28.96
C ASP A 253 -15.06 -16.94 30.35
N SER A 254 -15.78 -17.85 31.01
CA SER A 254 -15.41 -18.43 32.31
C SER A 254 -14.41 -19.59 32.22
N HIS A 255 -14.08 -20.06 31.01
CA HIS A 255 -13.23 -21.24 30.80
C HIS A 255 -11.82 -20.79 30.44
N VAL A 256 -10.84 -21.26 31.22
CA VAL A 256 -9.42 -21.02 31.01
C VAL A 256 -8.71 -22.36 30.93
N CYS A 257 -7.90 -22.53 29.89
CA CYS A 257 -7.21 -23.78 29.58
C CYS A 257 -5.82 -23.46 29.03
N ARG A 258 -4.82 -24.33 29.23
CA ARG A 258 -3.64 -24.30 28.37
C ARG A 258 -4.00 -24.82 26.97
N VAL A 259 -3.21 -24.45 25.97
CA VAL A 259 -3.27 -24.93 24.58
C VAL A 259 -1.85 -25.06 24.05
N SER A 260 -1.63 -25.88 23.01
CA SER A 260 -0.30 -25.97 22.39
C SER A 260 0.00 -24.77 21.49
N GLU A 261 1.27 -24.56 21.15
CA GLU A 261 1.65 -23.61 20.10
C GLU A 261 1.03 -23.99 18.75
N GLU A 262 0.95 -25.29 18.44
CA GLU A 262 0.35 -25.79 17.20
C GLU A 262 -1.15 -25.44 17.10
N ASP A 263 -1.89 -25.53 18.20
CA ASP A 263 -3.29 -25.06 18.27
C ASP A 263 -3.41 -23.56 18.03
N VAL A 264 -2.51 -22.76 18.65
CA VAL A 264 -2.51 -21.30 18.51
C VAL A 264 -2.17 -20.86 17.09
N LEU A 265 -1.16 -21.46 16.45
CA LEU A 265 -0.78 -21.17 15.07
C LEU A 265 -1.81 -21.74 14.06
N GLY A 266 -2.49 -22.83 14.40
CA GLY A 266 -3.61 -23.39 13.63
C GLY A 266 -4.92 -22.59 13.72
N SER A 267 -5.02 -21.68 14.70
CA SER A 267 -6.23 -20.89 14.94
C SER A 267 -6.59 -19.95 13.78
N ARG A 268 -7.89 -19.71 13.59
CA ARG A 268 -8.43 -18.82 12.55
C ARG A 268 -8.46 -17.35 13.01
N ALA A 269 -7.33 -16.89 13.54
CA ALA A 269 -7.10 -15.59 14.17
C ALA A 269 -7.84 -14.41 13.52
N SER A 270 -8.49 -13.58 14.35
CA SER A 270 -9.18 -12.35 13.94
C SER A 270 -8.45 -11.07 14.37
N LEU A 271 -7.81 -11.10 15.54
CA LEU A 271 -6.82 -10.12 15.99
C LEU A 271 -5.53 -10.85 16.35
N LEU A 272 -4.40 -10.25 16.01
CA LEU A 272 -3.06 -10.66 16.45
C LEU A 272 -2.41 -9.49 17.18
N PHE A 273 -1.80 -9.77 18.33
CA PHE A 273 -1.00 -8.82 19.10
C PHE A 273 0.44 -9.30 19.16
N TYR A 274 1.35 -8.42 18.77
CA TYR A 274 2.78 -8.66 18.69
C TYR A 274 3.52 -7.63 19.56
N GLU A 275 4.41 -8.06 20.46
CA GLU A 275 5.27 -7.16 21.23
C GLU A 275 6.65 -7.06 20.59
N ARG A 276 7.16 -5.83 20.45
CA ARG A 276 8.44 -5.56 19.78
C ARG A 276 9.60 -6.03 20.64
N VAL A 277 10.49 -6.81 20.05
CA VAL A 277 11.78 -7.13 20.68
C VAL A 277 12.56 -5.83 20.86
N LEU A 278 13.19 -5.67 22.02
CA LEU A 278 14.13 -4.58 22.29
C LEU A 278 15.50 -5.22 22.46
N GLU A 279 16.44 -4.90 21.57
CA GLU A 279 17.85 -5.19 21.79
C GLU A 279 18.32 -4.45 23.06
N SER A 280 19.07 -5.16 23.92
CA SER A 280 19.42 -4.78 25.29
C SER A 280 20.90 -4.44 25.47
#